data_AF-A0A382H5E7-F1
#
_entry.id   AF-A0A382H5E7-F1
#
_cell.length_a   1.000
_cell.length_b   1.000
_cell.length_c   1.000
_cell.angle_alpha   90.00
_cell.angle_beta   90.00
_cell.angle_gamma   90.00
#
_symmetry.space_group_name_H-M   'P 1'
#
loop_
_entity.id
_entity.type
_entity.pdbx_description
1 polymer ?
#
loop_
_entity_poly.entity_id
_entity_poly.type
_entity_poly.pdbx_seq_one_letter_code
_entity_poly.pdbx_strand_id
1 'polypeptide(L)' 'MRGLILAGGSGRRLRPLTHTSAKQLVPIANRPILHYVIDDLVGVGITDLGIV' A
#
# COMPACT_ATOMS: atom_id res chain seq x y z
N MET A 1 15.16 6.53 10.81
CA MET A 1 13.95 5.97 11.47
C MET A 1 13.43 4.80 10.65
N ARG A 2 12.70 3.86 11.27
CA ARG A 2 12.07 2.72 10.57
C ARG A 2 10.57 2.94 10.44
N GLY A 3 9.99 2.54 9.31
CA GLY A 3 8.55 2.56 9.07
C GLY A 3 8.01 1.15 8.86
N LEU A 4 6.74 0.93 9.22
CA LEU A 4 6.03 -0.32 8.97
C LEU A 4 4.68 -0.02 8.31
N ILE A 5 4.43 -0.60 7.13
CA ILE A 5 3.17 -0.48 6.40
C ILE A 5 2.39 -1.78 6.57
N LEU A 6 1.20 -1.71 7.15
CA LEU A 6 0.29 -2.86 7.28
C LEU A 6 -0.53 -3.02 5.99
N ALA A 7 -0.10 -3.94 5.14
CA ALA A 7 -0.64 -4.26 3.82
C ALA A 7 -1.50 -5.54 3.80
N GLY A 8 -2.09 -5.94 4.94
CA GLY A 8 -3.03 -7.06 5.03
C GLY A 8 -4.52 -6.73 4.79
N GLY A 9 -5.36 -7.73 5.06
CA GLY A 9 -6.84 -7.64 5.07
C GLY A 9 -7.54 -8.17 3.81
N SER A 10 -8.74 -8.74 3.99
CA SER A 10 -9.44 -9.53 2.96
C SER A 10 -10.10 -8.76 1.81
N GLY A 11 -10.00 -7.44 1.77
CA GLY A 11 -10.44 -6.60 0.63
C GLY A 11 -11.94 -6.64 0.28
N ARG A 12 -12.81 -7.29 1.06
CA ARG A 12 -14.17 -7.70 0.64
C ARG A 12 -15.05 -6.62 0.01
N ARG A 13 -14.91 -5.35 0.41
CA ARG A 13 -15.69 -4.22 -0.12
C ARG A 13 -15.30 -3.79 -1.54
N LEU A 14 -14.07 -4.08 -1.97
CA LEU A 14 -13.55 -3.70 -3.30
C LEU A 14 -13.67 -4.83 -4.32
N ARG A 15 -14.37 -5.92 -3.98
CA ARG A 15 -14.63 -7.00 -4.93
C ARG A 15 -15.46 -6.48 -6.11
N PRO A 16 -15.16 -6.90 -7.36
CA PRO A 16 -14.31 -8.03 -7.72
C PRO A 16 -12.80 -7.71 -7.81
N LEU A 17 -12.38 -6.45 -7.70
CA LEU A 17 -10.99 -6.02 -7.90
C LEU A 17 -10.00 -6.75 -6.98
N THR A 18 -10.45 -7.12 -5.77
CA THR A 18 -9.62 -7.82 -4.78
C THR A 18 -9.90 -9.32 -4.69
N HIS A 19 -10.41 -9.95 -5.74
CA HIS A 19 -10.47 -11.42 -5.81
C HIS A 19 -9.08 -12.04 -6.04
N THR A 20 -8.27 -11.41 -6.88
CA THR A 20 -6.96 -11.94 -7.34
C THR A 20 -5.79 -11.06 -6.93
N SER A 21 -6.05 -9.90 -6.31
CA SER A 21 -5.03 -8.93 -5.96
C SER A 21 -5.31 -8.25 -4.63
N ALA A 22 -4.26 -7.86 -3.92
CA ALA A 22 -4.38 -7.14 -2.65
C ALA A 22 -4.95 -5.73 -2.87
N LYS A 23 -5.72 -5.22 -1.90
CA LYS A 23 -6.34 -3.88 -2.01
C LYS A 23 -5.32 -2.75 -2.16
N GLN A 24 -4.11 -2.95 -1.63
CA GLN A 24 -3.00 -1.98 -1.66
C GLN A 24 -2.41 -1.82 -3.06
N LEU A 25 -2.63 -2.80 -3.94
CA LEU A 25 -2.13 -2.79 -5.32
C LEU A 25 -3.15 -2.23 -6.33
N VAL A 26 -4.37 -1.90 -5.89
CA VAL A 26 -5.37 -1.29 -6.76
C VAL A 26 -4.82 0.04 -7.29
N PRO A 27 -4.86 0.29 -8.62
CA PRO A 27 -4.36 1.52 -9.19
C PRO A 27 -5.32 2.67 -8.94
N ILE A 28 -4.78 3.80 -8.47
CA ILE A 28 -5.44 5.11 -8.40
C ILE A 28 -4.57 6.07 -9.18
N ALA A 29 -5.15 6.80 -10.15
CA ALA A 29 -4.42 7.69 -11.04
C ALA A 29 -3.14 7.04 -11.64
N ASN A 30 -3.28 5.80 -12.13
CA ASN A 30 -2.20 5.00 -12.74
C ASN A 30 -1.05 4.60 -11.81
N ARG A 31 -1.19 4.74 -10.47
CA ARG A 31 -0.22 4.26 -9.49
C ARG A 31 -0.90 3.37 -8.43
N PRO A 32 -0.28 2.28 -7.97
CA PRO A 32 -0.79 1.50 -6.85
C PRO A 32 -0.95 2.37 -5.59
N ILE A 33 -2.04 2.15 -4.82
CA ILE A 33 -2.27 2.85 -3.54
C ILE A 33 -1.04 2.78 -2.62
N LEU A 34 -0.36 1.63 -2.58
CA LEU A 34 0.84 1.42 -1.77
C LEU A 34 1.95 2.44 -2.04
N HIS A 35 2.11 2.91 -3.28
CA HIS A 35 3.16 3.85 -3.64
C HIS A 35 2.96 5.22 -3.00
N TYR A 36 1.71 5.67 -2.85
CA TYR A 36 1.41 6.93 -2.17
C TYR A 36 1.86 6.89 -0.71
N VAL A 37 1.61 5.76 -0.03
CA VAL A 37 2.04 5.57 1.37
C VAL A 37 3.57 5.54 1.48
N ILE A 38 4.25 4.89 0.53
CA ILE A 38 5.72 4.85 0.50
C ILE A 38 6.28 6.27 0.26
N ASP A 39 5.73 7.01 -0.70
CA ASP A 39 6.15 8.38 -1.01
C ASP A 39 6.03 9.30 0.21
N ASP A 40 4.93 9.20 0.98
CA ASP A 40 4.73 9.97 2.20
C ASP A 40 5.81 9.68 3.26
N LEU A 41 6.15 8.39 3.47
CA LEU A 41 7.17 8.00 4.45
C LEU A 41 8.59 8.40 4.01
N VAL A 42 8.90 8.24 2.73
CA VAL A 42 10.17 8.68 2.16
C VAL A 42 10.28 10.20 2.21
N GLY A 43 9.18 10.93 1.97
CA GLY A 43 9.12 12.39 2.03
C GLY A 43 9.47 12.97 3.40
N VAL A 44 9.26 12.22 4.47
CA VAL A 44 9.68 12.58 5.84
C VAL A 44 11.02 11.96 6.27
N GLY A 45 11.78 11.39 5.32
CA GLY A 45 13.13 10.87 5.54
C GLY A 45 13.20 9.47 6.14
N ILE A 46 12.15 8.65 6.03
CA ILE A 46 12.19 7.23 6.42
C ILE A 46 12.79 6.42 5.27
N THR A 47 13.90 5.73 5.54
CA THR A 47 14.65 4.97 4.53
C THR A 47 14.68 3.46 4.78
N ASP A 48 14.18 3.01 5.93
CA ASP A 48 14.09 1.60 6.32
C ASP A 48 12.61 1.24 6.53
N LEU A 49 12.04 0.46 5.60
CA LEU A 49 10.61 0.18 5.51
C LEU A 49 10.34 -1.33 5.56
N GLY A 50 9.46 -1.74 6.47
CA GLY A 50 8.81 -3.05 6.46
C GLY A 50 7.40 -2.96 5.87
N ILE A 51 6.97 -4.00 5.16
CA ILE A 51 5.61 -4.15 4.64
C ILE A 51 5.11 -5.53 5.04
N VAL A 52 3.92 -5.60 5.65
CA VAL A 52 3.34 -6.85 6.21
C VAL A 52 1.94 -7.09 5.68
#